data_AF-A0A561V9Q0-F1
#
_entry.id   AF-A0A561V9Q0-F1
#
_cell.length_a   1.000
_cell.length_b   1.000
_cell.length_c   1.000
_cell.angle_alpha   90.00
_cell.angle_beta   90.00
_cell.angle_gamma   90.00
#
_symmetry.space_group_name_H-M   'P 1'
#
loop_
_entity.id
_entity.type
_entity.pdbx_description
1 polymer ?
#
loop_
_entity_poly.entity_id
_entity_poly.type
_entity_poly.pdbx_seq_one_letter_code
_entity_poly.pdbx_strand_id
1 'polypeptide(L)'
;MLDRADSLRRLEAELGAVELDVQGTYNLDTSQYAALSLSDVGTAVKAAGYNVVSNIPNSAGRMLVLAYPRTTTLSASDGPFVPKAGLSHQELNWARERHKVWSKKFNRQFGLAFLHGFVGFFAFAVALNSFDEPGSRGKPIALAIAVIVLLLFAVAVFKAIDARRKRWDEIGHLLER
;
A
#
# COMPACT_ATOMS: atom_id res chain seq x y z
N MET A 1 -38.88 -7.54 20.77
CA MET A 1 -38.66 -7.60 19.31
C MET A 1 -38.48 -6.18 18.84
N LEU A 2 -37.39 -5.87 18.15
CA LEU A 2 -37.25 -4.57 17.48
C LEU A 2 -38.27 -4.50 16.34
N ASP A 3 -38.96 -3.37 16.22
CA ASP A 3 -39.82 -3.13 15.07
C ASP A 3 -38.97 -2.93 13.80
N ARG A 4 -39.60 -3.11 12.63
CA ARG A 4 -38.96 -2.94 11.32
C ARG A 4 -38.34 -1.55 11.18
N ALA A 5 -39.04 -0.50 11.62
CA ALA A 5 -38.57 0.89 11.52
C ALA A 5 -37.31 1.15 12.36
N ASP A 6 -37.26 0.60 13.58
CA ASP A 6 -36.09 0.73 14.46
C ASP A 6 -34.89 -0.03 13.90
N SER A 7 -35.13 -1.20 13.32
CA SER A 7 -34.10 -2.03 12.69
C SER A 7 -33.51 -1.32 11.46
N LEU A 8 -34.34 -0.65 10.65
CA LEU A 8 -33.89 0.13 9.50
C LEU A 8 -33.05 1.34 9.94
N ARG A 9 -33.53 2.11 10.92
CA ARG A 9 -32.78 3.26 11.47
C ARG A 9 -31.41 2.86 12.02
N ARG A 10 -31.35 1.72 12.72
CA ARG A 10 -30.10 1.20 13.26
C ARG A 10 -29.14 0.79 12.14
N LEU A 11 -29.65 0.12 11.10
CA LEU A 11 -28.85 -0.25 9.93
C LEU A 11 -28.28 0.99 9.22
N GLU A 12 -29.11 2.01 8.99
CA GLU A 12 -28.67 3.27 8.36
C GLU A 12 -27.60 3.98 9.21
N ALA A 13 -27.79 4.02 10.53
CA ALA A 13 -26.81 4.59 11.45
C ALA A 13 -25.49 3.81 11.46
N GLU A 14 -25.55 2.47 11.44
CA GLU A 14 -24.37 1.62 11.34
C GLU A 14 -23.63 1.90 10.02
N LEU A 15 -24.33 1.85 8.89
CA LEU A 15 -23.76 2.11 7.55
C LEU A 15 -23.14 3.51 7.44
N GLY A 16 -23.69 4.51 8.13
CA GLY A 16 -23.12 5.87 8.16
C GLY A 16 -21.86 6.00 9.02
N ALA A 17 -21.62 5.08 9.95
CA ALA A 17 -20.49 5.07 10.87
C ALA A 17 -19.48 3.95 10.60
N VAL A 18 -19.61 3.22 9.49
CA VAL A 18 -18.73 2.11 9.13
C VAL A 18 -17.29 2.59 8.94
N GLU A 19 -16.38 1.99 9.71
CA GLU A 19 -14.95 1.98 9.41
C GLU A 19 -14.60 0.71 8.62
N LEU A 20 -13.95 0.90 7.47
CA LEU A 20 -13.50 -0.21 6.63
C LEU A 20 -12.25 -0.86 7.20
N ASP A 21 -12.10 -2.15 6.96
CA ASP A 21 -10.88 -2.87 7.32
C ASP A 21 -9.68 -2.52 6.42
N VAL A 22 -8.54 -3.17 6.68
CA VAL A 22 -7.31 -2.98 5.89
C VAL A 22 -7.45 -3.38 4.41
N GLN A 23 -8.49 -4.13 4.06
CA GLN A 23 -8.81 -4.56 2.69
C GLN A 23 -9.82 -3.60 2.03
N GLY A 24 -10.30 -2.59 2.75
CA GLY A 24 -11.33 -1.66 2.27
C GLY A 24 -12.73 -2.28 2.25
N THR A 25 -12.98 -3.28 3.08
CA THR A 25 -14.26 -3.99 3.17
C THR A 25 -14.90 -3.90 4.55
N TYR A 26 -16.21 -4.12 4.62
CA TYR A 26 -16.98 -4.19 5.85
C TYR A 26 -17.90 -5.40 5.84
N ASN A 27 -17.91 -6.18 6.93
CA ASN A 27 -18.73 -7.37 7.06
C ASN A 27 -20.02 -7.04 7.82
N LEU A 28 -21.11 -6.87 7.09
CA LEU A 28 -22.43 -6.64 7.66
C LEU A 28 -23.12 -7.97 7.97
N ASP A 29 -23.39 -8.25 9.24
CA ASP A 29 -24.16 -9.41 9.67
C ASP A 29 -25.66 -9.12 9.64
N THR A 30 -26.39 -9.72 8.71
CA THR A 30 -27.82 -9.45 8.54
C THR A 30 -28.69 -10.09 9.61
N SER A 31 -28.16 -11.03 10.39
CA SER A 31 -28.91 -11.68 11.49
C SER A 31 -29.28 -10.71 12.60
N GLN A 32 -28.49 -9.64 12.78
CA GLN A 32 -28.79 -8.55 13.74
C GLN A 32 -30.02 -7.72 13.34
N TYR A 33 -30.45 -7.87 12.08
CA TYR A 33 -31.53 -7.12 11.44
C TYR A 33 -32.68 -8.04 11.01
N ALA A 34 -32.97 -9.09 11.80
CA ALA A 34 -33.92 -10.14 11.44
C ALA A 34 -35.36 -9.64 11.12
N ALA A 35 -35.75 -8.43 11.55
CA ALA A 35 -37.02 -7.82 11.19
C ALA A 35 -37.05 -7.23 9.76
N LEU A 36 -35.89 -7.07 9.11
CA LEU A 36 -35.74 -6.58 7.75
C LEU A 36 -35.62 -7.74 6.76
N SER A 37 -36.23 -7.58 5.59
CA SER A 37 -35.98 -8.48 4.47
C SER A 37 -34.61 -8.21 3.85
N LEU A 38 -34.03 -9.20 3.15
CA LEU A 38 -32.76 -9.01 2.43
C LEU A 38 -32.85 -7.91 1.36
N SER A 39 -34.03 -7.67 0.78
CA SER A 39 -34.22 -6.57 -0.17
C SER A 39 -34.19 -5.21 0.52
N ASP A 40 -34.75 -5.09 1.72
CA ASP A 40 -34.70 -3.86 2.51
C ASP A 40 -33.25 -3.53 2.89
N VAL A 41 -32.50 -4.54 3.37
CA VAL A 41 -31.07 -4.39 3.66
C VAL A 41 -30.29 -3.99 2.41
N GLY A 42 -30.52 -4.66 1.27
CA GLY A 42 -29.87 -4.32 0.01
C GLY A 42 -30.18 -2.91 -0.48
N THR A 43 -31.41 -2.43 -0.27
CA THR A 43 -31.82 -1.07 -0.61
C THR A 43 -31.10 -0.05 0.27
N ALA A 44 -31.04 -0.27 1.58
CA ALA A 44 -30.33 0.60 2.52
C ALA A 44 -28.81 0.65 2.23
N VAL A 45 -28.19 -0.50 1.98
CA VAL A 45 -26.78 -0.62 1.60
C VAL A 45 -26.49 0.18 0.33
N LYS A 46 -27.33 0.04 -0.70
CA LYS A 46 -27.19 0.78 -1.95
C LYS A 46 -27.44 2.28 -1.77
N ALA A 47 -28.40 2.67 -0.93
CA ALA A 47 -28.67 4.07 -0.61
C ALA A 47 -27.51 4.73 0.14
N ALA A 48 -26.82 3.99 1.00
CA ALA A 48 -25.57 4.40 1.64
C ALA A 48 -24.34 4.40 0.68
N GLY A 49 -24.53 3.97 -0.57
CA GLY A 49 -23.50 4.00 -1.62
C GLY A 49 -22.59 2.77 -1.66
N TYR A 50 -22.77 1.79 -0.78
CA TYR A 50 -21.92 0.59 -0.75
C TYR A 50 -22.29 -0.42 -1.84
N ASN A 51 -21.30 -1.16 -2.31
CA ASN A 51 -21.48 -2.31 -3.19
C ASN A 51 -21.36 -3.61 -2.38
N VAL A 52 -22.26 -4.56 -2.64
CA VAL A 52 -22.17 -5.91 -2.07
C VAL A 52 -21.19 -6.73 -2.90
N VAL A 53 -20.07 -7.11 -2.28
CA VAL A 53 -18.96 -7.86 -2.88
C VAL A 53 -19.24 -9.36 -2.82
N SER A 54 -19.68 -9.82 -1.66
CA SER A 54 -19.92 -11.23 -1.39
C SER A 54 -21.09 -11.40 -0.44
N ASN A 55 -21.77 -12.53 -0.57
CA ASN A 55 -22.88 -12.93 0.27
C ASN A 55 -22.55 -14.33 0.82
N ILE A 56 -22.13 -14.38 2.08
CA ILE A 56 -21.69 -15.59 2.74
C ILE A 56 -22.83 -16.07 3.65
N PRO A 57 -23.48 -17.21 3.35
CA PRO A 57 -24.47 -17.77 4.27
C PRO A 57 -23.80 -18.20 5.58
N ASN A 58 -24.44 -17.92 6.71
CA ASN A 58 -24.01 -18.40 8.02
C ASN A 58 -25.19 -19.07 8.76
N SER A 59 -24.95 -19.65 9.93
CA SER A 59 -25.98 -20.37 10.68
C SER A 59 -27.10 -19.47 11.23
N ALA A 60 -26.87 -18.16 11.35
CA ALA A 60 -27.81 -17.19 11.89
C ALA A 60 -28.53 -16.35 10.80
N GLY A 61 -28.14 -16.47 9.54
CA GLY A 61 -28.54 -15.58 8.46
C GLY A 61 -27.50 -15.50 7.35
N ARG A 62 -27.10 -14.28 6.98
CA ARG A 62 -26.12 -14.00 5.93
C ARG A 62 -25.16 -12.91 6.38
N MET A 63 -23.92 -13.02 5.97
CA MET A 63 -22.92 -11.96 6.08
C MET A 63 -22.73 -11.34 4.69
N LEU A 64 -22.98 -10.04 4.59
CA LEU A 64 -22.73 -9.26 3.39
C LEU A 64 -21.37 -8.59 3.53
N VAL A 65 -20.46 -8.87 2.60
CA VAL A 65 -19.18 -8.15 2.51
C VAL A 65 -19.43 -6.93 1.63
N LEU A 66 -19.29 -5.74 2.21
CA LEU A 66 -19.53 -4.45 1.57
C LEU A 66 -18.21 -3.77 1.21
N ALA A 67 -18.19 -3.03 0.11
CA ALA A 67 -17.05 -2.18 -0.27
C ALA A 67 -17.51 -0.80 -0.76
N TYR A 68 -16.61 0.18 -0.72
CA TYR A 68 -16.91 1.59 -0.97
C TYR A 68 -17.44 1.84 -2.39
N PRO A 69 -18.29 2.87 -2.60
CA PRO A 69 -18.61 3.33 -3.95
C PRO A 69 -17.32 3.68 -4.69
N ARG A 70 -17.03 2.97 -5.78
CA ARG A 70 -15.84 3.05 -6.68
C ARG A 70 -14.72 2.02 -6.43
N THR A 71 -14.82 1.15 -5.43
CA THR A 71 -13.93 -0.02 -5.37
C THR A 71 -14.52 -1.13 -6.24
N THR A 72 -13.83 -1.48 -7.32
CA THR A 72 -14.18 -2.66 -8.13
C THR A 72 -13.63 -3.88 -7.40
N THR A 73 -14.49 -4.62 -6.71
CA THR A 73 -14.09 -5.90 -6.13
C THR A 73 -14.09 -6.95 -7.21
N LEU A 74 -12.92 -7.56 -7.41
CA LEU A 74 -12.72 -8.61 -8.40
C LEU A 74 -13.01 -9.93 -7.70
N SER A 75 -14.03 -10.64 -8.15
CA SER A 75 -14.22 -12.03 -7.76
C SER A 75 -13.24 -12.90 -8.53
N ALA A 76 -12.73 -13.97 -7.90
CA ALA A 76 -11.94 -14.99 -8.60
C ALA A 76 -12.72 -15.64 -9.77
N SER A 77 -14.05 -15.57 -9.74
CA SER A 77 -14.94 -16.02 -10.81
C SER A 77 -15.05 -15.06 -11.99
N ASP A 78 -14.59 -13.81 -11.87
CA ASP A 78 -14.71 -12.79 -12.92
C ASP A 78 -13.71 -12.98 -14.08
N GLY A 79 -12.99 -14.10 -14.07
CA GLY A 79 -12.02 -14.48 -15.08
C GLY A 79 -10.68 -13.74 -14.93
N PRO A 80 -9.72 -14.01 -15.84
CA PRO A 80 -8.44 -13.33 -15.83
C PRO A 80 -8.67 -11.83 -16.02
N PHE A 81 -8.00 -11.04 -15.18
CA PHE A 81 -7.97 -9.58 -15.21
C PHE A 81 -7.91 -9.07 -16.66
N VAL A 82 -9.04 -8.60 -17.19
CA VAL A 82 -9.06 -7.79 -18.42
C VAL A 82 -8.95 -6.36 -17.93
N PRO A 83 -7.75 -5.75 -17.89
CA PRO A 83 -7.64 -4.36 -17.51
C PRO A 83 -8.57 -3.53 -18.40
N LYS A 84 -9.33 -2.60 -17.79
CA LYS A 84 -10.27 -1.72 -18.51
C LYS A 84 -9.59 -0.85 -19.57
N ALA A 85 -8.26 -0.70 -19.52
CA ALA A 85 -7.48 -0.17 -20.62
C ALA A 85 -7.22 -1.32 -21.60
N GLY A 86 -7.68 -1.20 -22.84
CA GLY A 86 -7.51 -2.17 -23.94
C GLY A 86 -6.05 -2.41 -24.37
N LEU A 87 -5.15 -2.55 -23.42
CA LEU A 87 -3.76 -2.92 -23.61
C LEU A 87 -3.72 -4.39 -24.02
N SER A 88 -3.07 -4.63 -25.14
CA SER A 88 -2.79 -5.97 -25.64
C SER A 88 -2.02 -6.79 -24.60
N HIS A 89 -2.15 -8.13 -24.66
CA HIS A 89 -1.34 -9.03 -23.83
C HIS A 89 0.17 -8.79 -23.97
N GLN A 90 0.61 -8.33 -25.14
CA GLN A 90 2.00 -7.99 -25.41
C GLN A 90 2.45 -6.76 -24.61
N GLU A 91 1.63 -5.71 -24.54
CA GLU A 91 1.92 -4.50 -23.76
C GLU A 91 1.95 -4.78 -22.25
N LEU A 92 1.05 -5.63 -21.76
CA LEU A 92 1.05 -6.10 -20.37
C LEU A 92 2.31 -6.88 -20.02
N ASN A 93 2.72 -7.83 -20.87
CA ASN A 93 3.93 -8.61 -20.64
C ASN A 93 5.18 -7.72 -20.70
N TRP A 94 5.22 -6.79 -21.63
CA TRP A 94 6.30 -5.82 -21.74
C TRP A 94 6.39 -4.91 -20.51
N ALA A 95 5.25 -4.42 -19.99
CA ALA A 95 5.21 -3.63 -18.76
C ALA A 95 5.72 -4.42 -17.54
N ARG A 96 5.35 -5.71 -17.44
CA ARG A 96 5.84 -6.62 -16.38
C ARG A 96 7.34 -6.84 -16.47
N GLU A 97 7.88 -7.07 -17.67
CA GLU A 97 9.32 -7.24 -17.88
C GLU A 97 10.09 -5.98 -17.53
N ARG A 98 9.61 -4.81 -17.98
CA ARG A 98 10.21 -3.51 -17.65
C ARG A 98 10.21 -3.27 -16.13
N HIS A 99 9.11 -3.62 -15.45
CA HIS A 99 9.03 -3.55 -13.99
C HIS A 99 10.01 -4.49 -13.29
N LYS A 100 10.18 -5.74 -13.76
CA LYS A 100 11.17 -6.69 -13.21
C LYS A 100 12.60 -6.18 -13.35
N VAL A 101 12.97 -5.72 -14.54
CA VAL A 101 14.32 -5.17 -14.81
C VAL A 101 14.57 -3.94 -13.95
N TRP A 102 13.57 -3.05 -13.84
CA TRP A 102 13.67 -1.86 -13.03
C TRP A 102 13.80 -2.18 -11.54
N SER A 103 12.95 -3.07 -11.01
CA SER A 103 12.99 -3.50 -9.61
C SER A 103 14.36 -4.07 -9.23
N LYS A 104 14.96 -4.88 -10.11
CA LYS A 104 16.32 -5.41 -9.91
C LYS A 104 17.38 -4.30 -9.86
N LYS A 105 17.31 -3.31 -10.76
CA LYS A 105 18.24 -2.15 -10.77
C LYS A 105 18.05 -1.28 -9.53
N PHE A 106 16.81 -0.99 -9.16
CA PHE A 106 16.47 -0.19 -7.99
C PHE A 106 16.93 -0.87 -6.69
N ASN A 107 16.63 -2.15 -6.50
CA ASN A 107 17.07 -2.90 -5.30
C ASN A 107 18.58 -2.95 -5.17
N ARG A 108 19.32 -3.06 -6.29
CA ARG A 108 20.79 -3.01 -6.25
C ARG A 108 21.30 -1.65 -5.79
N GLN A 109 20.77 -0.55 -6.32
CA GLN A 109 21.20 0.80 -5.95
C GLN A 109 20.80 1.15 -4.52
N PHE A 110 19.56 0.81 -4.14
CA PHE A 110 19.04 1.04 -2.79
C PHE A 110 19.80 0.21 -1.75
N GLY A 111 20.05 -1.07 -2.02
CA GLY A 111 20.84 -1.92 -1.13
C GLY A 111 22.27 -1.42 -0.95
N LEU A 112 22.90 -0.94 -2.03
CA LEU A 112 24.23 -0.34 -1.95
C LEU A 112 24.21 0.95 -1.11
N ALA A 113 23.23 1.82 -1.32
CA ALA A 113 23.08 3.04 -0.54
C ALA A 113 22.83 2.74 0.94
N PHE A 114 21.96 1.77 1.25
CA PHE A 114 21.68 1.36 2.62
C PHE A 114 22.93 0.83 3.33
N LEU A 115 23.69 -0.04 2.66
CA LEU A 115 24.93 -0.59 3.21
C LEU A 115 25.96 0.51 3.53
N HIS A 116 26.23 1.41 2.58
CA HIS A 116 27.20 2.49 2.78
C HIS A 116 26.73 3.50 3.82
N GLY A 117 25.43 3.81 3.84
CA GLY A 117 24.84 4.72 4.82
C GLY A 117 24.95 4.18 6.22
N PHE A 118 24.57 2.92 6.42
CA PHE A 118 24.64 2.28 7.74
C PHE A 118 26.08 2.14 8.23
N VAL A 119 26.97 1.54 7.41
CA VAL A 119 28.38 1.34 7.80
C VAL A 119 29.09 2.68 8.00
N GLY A 120 28.89 3.65 7.10
CA GLY A 120 29.49 4.97 7.19
C GLY A 120 29.04 5.75 8.43
N PHE A 121 27.75 5.71 8.73
CA PHE A 121 27.20 6.38 9.90
C PHE A 121 27.72 5.76 11.21
N PHE A 122 27.76 4.43 11.29
CA PHE A 122 28.32 3.74 12.46
C PHE A 122 29.83 4.03 12.61
N ALA A 123 30.61 3.95 11.54
CA ALA A 123 32.03 4.27 11.57
C ALA A 123 32.29 5.72 12.00
N PHE A 124 31.47 6.67 11.52
CA PHE A 124 31.53 8.07 11.92
C PHE A 124 31.18 8.26 13.40
N ALA A 125 30.10 7.64 13.88
CA ALA A 125 29.70 7.69 15.28
C ALA A 125 30.79 7.11 16.21
N VAL A 126 31.41 5.99 15.83
CA VAL A 126 32.55 5.40 16.57
C VAL A 126 33.74 6.35 16.56
N ALA A 127 34.08 6.94 15.41
CA ALA A 127 35.19 7.89 15.31
C ALA A 127 34.97 9.12 16.20
N LEU A 128 33.75 9.65 16.27
CA LEU A 128 33.40 10.79 17.13
C LEU A 128 33.49 10.44 18.63
N ASN A 129 33.16 9.21 19.01
CA ASN A 129 33.22 8.74 20.40
C ASN A 129 34.60 8.21 20.81
N SER A 130 35.56 8.09 19.89
CA SER A 130 36.93 7.70 20.24
C SER A 130 37.63 8.83 20.98
N PHE A 131 38.00 8.57 22.24
CA PHE A 131 38.75 9.50 23.08
C PHE A 131 40.15 9.72 22.50
N ASP A 132 40.62 10.97 22.50
CA ASP A 132 41.96 11.32 22.05
C ASP A 132 43.00 10.82 23.05
N GLU A 133 43.73 9.76 22.70
CA GLU A 133 45.02 9.52 23.33
C GLU A 133 46.01 10.58 22.82
N PRO A 134 46.66 11.34 23.72
CA PRO A 134 47.60 12.39 23.33
C PRO A 134 48.77 11.79 22.54
N GLY A 135 48.90 12.18 21.27
CA GLY A 135 49.95 11.73 20.36
C GLY A 135 49.51 10.71 19.30
N SER A 136 48.26 10.22 19.34
CA SER A 136 47.78 9.26 18.33
C SER A 136 47.41 9.96 17.01
N ARG A 137 47.95 9.47 15.88
CA ARG A 137 47.55 9.90 14.52
C ARG A 137 46.28 9.21 14.02
N GLY A 138 45.65 8.35 14.85
CA GLY A 138 44.56 7.47 14.43
C GLY A 138 43.24 8.22 14.16
N LYS A 139 42.89 9.19 15.01
CA LYS A 139 41.62 9.94 14.90
C LYS A 139 41.46 10.72 13.59
N PRO A 140 42.43 11.52 13.11
CA PRO A 140 42.25 12.24 11.85
C PRO A 140 42.11 11.29 10.65
N ILE A 141 42.78 10.13 10.67
CA ILE A 141 42.67 9.11 9.63
C ILE A 141 41.27 8.45 9.66
N ALA A 142 40.80 8.05 10.83
CA ALA A 142 39.46 7.46 11.00
C ALA A 142 38.35 8.42 10.56
N LEU A 143 38.48 9.71 10.92
CA LEU A 143 37.55 10.75 10.51
C LEU A 143 37.57 10.99 9.00
N ALA A 144 38.76 11.02 8.38
CA ALA A 144 38.88 11.13 6.92
C ALA A 144 38.20 9.96 6.18
N ILE A 145 38.40 8.73 6.65
CA ILE A 145 37.73 7.54 6.10
C ILE A 145 36.21 7.67 6.24
N ALA A 146 35.72 8.04 7.42
CA ALA A 146 34.29 8.20 7.67
C ALA A 146 33.65 9.26 6.75
N VAL A 147 34.32 10.40 6.54
CA VAL A 147 33.88 11.44 5.60
C VAL A 147 33.83 10.91 4.15
N ILE A 148 34.84 10.16 3.70
CA ILE A 148 34.83 9.55 2.37
C ILE A 148 33.63 8.60 2.20
N VAL A 149 33.35 7.76 3.20
CA VAL A 149 32.21 6.83 3.14
C VAL A 149 30.87 7.59 3.12
N LEU A 150 30.73 8.68 3.88
CA LEU A 150 29.55 9.55 3.84
C LEU A 150 29.35 10.23 2.49
N LEU A 151 30.44 10.67 1.83
CA LEU A 151 30.37 11.22 0.48
C LEU A 151 29.92 10.17 -0.54
N LEU A 152 30.45 8.95 -0.46
CA LEU A 152 30.00 7.84 -1.31
C LEU A 152 28.52 7.50 -1.09
N PHE A 153 28.06 7.54 0.16
CA PHE A 153 26.66 7.40 0.50
C PHE A 153 25.80 8.49 -0.14
N ALA A 154 26.20 9.76 -0.02
CA ALA A 154 25.48 10.87 -0.64
C ALA A 154 25.34 10.69 -2.17
N VAL A 155 26.43 10.30 -2.86
CA VAL A 155 26.40 10.01 -4.31
C VAL A 155 25.41 8.87 -4.64
N ALA A 156 25.38 7.81 -3.83
CA ALA A 156 24.43 6.70 -4.02
C ALA A 156 22.97 7.16 -3.85
N VAL A 157 22.69 7.98 -2.84
CA VAL A 157 21.35 8.55 -2.61
C VAL A 157 20.92 9.46 -3.76
N PHE A 158 21.80 10.35 -4.24
CA PHE A 158 21.50 11.21 -5.39
C PHE A 158 21.16 10.39 -6.64
N LYS A 159 21.90 9.31 -6.93
CA LYS A 159 21.58 8.41 -8.04
C LYS A 159 20.25 7.69 -7.87
N ALA A 160 19.90 7.28 -6.65
CA ALA A 160 18.61 6.65 -6.37
C ALA A 160 17.44 7.63 -6.56
N ILE A 161 17.62 8.90 -6.14
CA ILE A 161 16.63 9.97 -6.35
C ILE A 161 16.46 10.27 -7.84
N ASP A 162 17.54 10.40 -8.60
CA ASP A 162 17.47 10.64 -10.05
C ASP A 162 16.74 9.51 -10.79
N ALA A 163 17.05 8.26 -10.44
CA ALA A 163 16.35 7.09 -10.98
C ALA A 163 14.86 7.08 -10.62
N ARG A 164 14.49 7.58 -9.43
CA ARG A 164 13.09 7.73 -9.00
C ARG A 164 12.39 8.86 -9.76
N ARG A 165 13.03 10.02 -9.95
CA ARG A 165 12.47 11.15 -10.70
C ARG A 165 12.18 10.77 -12.15
N LYS A 166 13.14 10.15 -12.85
CA LYS A 166 12.94 9.65 -14.22
C LYS A 166 11.73 8.71 -14.35
N ARG A 167 11.48 7.87 -13.33
CA ARG A 167 10.29 7.01 -13.30
C ARG A 167 8.99 7.80 -13.15
N TRP A 168 8.99 8.85 -12.33
CA TRP A 168 7.84 9.72 -12.19
C TRP A 168 7.54 10.45 -13.50
N ASP A 169 8.55 10.90 -14.23
CA ASP A 169 8.34 11.51 -15.55
C ASP A 169 7.80 10.50 -16.59
N GLU A 170 8.29 9.26 -16.57
CA GLU A 170 7.78 8.16 -17.42
C GLU A 170 6.35 7.72 -17.07
N ILE A 171 5.85 7.95 -15.85
CA ILE A 171 4.52 7.48 -15.43
C ILE A 171 3.52 8.64 -15.31
N GLY A 172 4.00 9.86 -15.05
CA GLY A 172 3.15 11.04 -14.83
C GLY A 172 2.20 11.31 -15.98
N HIS A 173 2.69 11.20 -17.22
CA HIS A 173 1.87 11.38 -18.42
C HIS A 173 0.79 10.29 -18.62
N LEU A 174 0.90 9.14 -17.94
CA LEU A 174 -0.10 8.08 -17.95
C LEU A 174 -1.16 8.25 -16.84
N LEU A 175 -0.84 9.01 -15.79
CA LEU A 175 -1.74 9.27 -14.65
C LEU A 175 -2.61 10.52 -14.85
N GLU A 176 -2.25 11.40 -15.80
CA GLU A 176 -2.99 12.64 -16.12
C GLU A 176 -4.07 12.46 -17.21
N ARG A 177 -4.38 11.23 -17.63
CA ARG A 177 -5.52 10.90 -18.51
C ARG A 177 -6.69 10.32 -17.74
#